data_AF-A0A7J3FCT1-F1
#
_entry.id   AF-A0A7J3FCT1-F1
#
_cell.length_a   1.000
_cell.length_b   1.000
_cell.length_c   1.000
_cell.angle_alpha   90.00
_cell.angle_beta   90.00
_cell.angle_gamma   90.00
#
_symmetry.space_group_name_H-M   'P 1'
#
loop_
_entity.id
_entity.type
_entity.pdbx_description
1 polymer ?
#
loop_
_entity_poly.entity_id
_entity_poly.type
_entity_poly.pdbx_seq_one_letter_code
_entity_poly.pdbx_strand_id
1 'polypeptide(L)'
;MEITDTYKLIQKLCQIRKDRIELRRGSQIEVYRETAIYAYRRVYGENQTLVVLNNSPSQQSRTITLPDSFAPGTVLTNLLNTEERITVGQDRTIQVTLAPREGKIYAKL
;
A
#
# COMPACT_ATOMS: atom_id res chain seq x y z
N MET A 1 -7.81 -22.20 0.59
CA MET A 1 -7.20 -21.23 1.51
C MET A 1 -6.84 -22.03 2.75
N GLU A 2 -5.60 -22.50 2.85
CA GLU A 2 -5.20 -23.28 4.01
C GLU A 2 -5.07 -22.37 5.23
N ILE A 3 -5.47 -22.88 6.39
CA ILE A 3 -5.41 -22.20 7.69
C ILE A 3 -3.97 -21.73 8.03
N THR A 4 -2.96 -22.36 7.43
CA THR A 4 -1.53 -22.09 7.60
C THR A 4 -1.09 -20.72 7.06
N ASP A 5 -1.75 -20.17 6.04
CA ASP A 5 -1.33 -18.91 5.42
C ASP A 5 -1.83 -17.69 6.19
N THR A 6 -3.00 -17.81 6.81
CA THR A 6 -3.63 -16.69 7.53
C THR A 6 -2.84 -16.29 8.77
N TYR A 7 -2.34 -17.23 9.58
CA TYR A 7 -1.58 -16.86 10.79
C TYR A 7 -0.24 -16.20 10.45
N LYS A 8 0.44 -16.67 9.39
CA LYS A 8 1.70 -16.07 8.90
C LYS A 8 1.45 -14.66 8.38
N LEU A 9 0.36 -14.47 7.63
CA LEU A 9 -0.06 -13.15 7.17
C LEU A 9 -0.36 -12.22 8.36
N ILE A 10 -1.11 -12.69 9.36
CA ILE A 10 -1.39 -11.91 10.58
C ILE A 10 -0.09 -11.53 11.29
N GLN A 11 0.82 -12.49 11.50
CA GLN A 11 2.12 -12.22 12.12
C GLN A 11 2.89 -11.14 11.35
N LYS A 12 2.95 -11.25 10.02
CA LYS A 12 3.62 -10.27 9.16
C LYS A 12 2.98 -8.88 9.25
N LEU A 13 1.64 -8.81 9.21
CA LEU A 13 0.90 -7.54 9.36
C LEU A 13 1.10 -6.92 10.74
N CYS A 14 1.12 -7.72 11.81
CA CYS A 14 1.43 -7.27 13.16
C CYS A 14 2.84 -6.68 13.24
N GLN A 15 3.83 -7.35 12.62
CA GLN A 15 5.21 -6.87 12.58
C GLN A 15 5.31 -5.54 11.80
N ILE A 16 4.72 -5.45 10.60
CA ILE A 16 4.65 -4.20 9.82
C ILE A 16 4.02 -3.07 10.64
N ARG A 17 2.91 -3.34 11.32
CA ARG A 17 2.23 -2.37 12.18
C ARG A 17 3.10 -1.96 13.38
N LYS A 18 3.94 -2.84 13.92
CA LYS A 18 4.88 -2.56 15.02
C LYS A 18 6.09 -1.74 14.56
N ASP A 19 6.55 -1.94 13.34
CA ASP A 19 7.73 -1.25 12.84
C ASP A 19 7.42 0.16 12.32
N ARG A 20 6.15 0.44 11.97
CA ARG A 20 5.73 1.71 11.36
C ARG A 20 4.80 2.51 12.26
N ILE A 21 5.29 3.64 12.79
CA ILE A 21 4.54 4.47 13.75
C ILE A 21 3.27 5.07 13.12
N GLU A 22 3.32 5.43 11.84
CA GLU A 22 2.21 5.99 11.08
C GLU A 22 1.03 5.02 10.99
N LEU A 23 1.27 3.71 10.98
CA LEU A 23 0.19 2.72 11.00
C LEU A 23 -0.53 2.66 12.35
N ARG A 24 0.13 3.02 13.46
CA ARG A 24 -0.46 3.02 14.81
C ARG A 24 -1.07 4.35 15.19
N ARG A 25 -0.39 5.45 14.88
CA ARG A 25 -0.70 6.80 15.39
C ARG A 25 -0.94 7.83 14.29
N GLY A 26 -0.72 7.46 13.04
CA GLY A 26 -0.86 8.39 11.93
C GLY A 26 -2.31 8.62 11.51
N SER A 27 -2.57 9.81 10.99
CA SER A 27 -3.84 10.17 10.35
C SER A 27 -4.05 9.33 9.10
N GLN A 28 -5.31 8.96 8.83
CA GLN A 28 -5.69 8.30 7.60
C GLN A 28 -6.14 9.33 6.57
N ILE A 29 -5.64 9.23 5.34
CA ILE A 29 -5.97 10.13 4.23
C ILE A 29 -6.35 9.29 3.02
N GLU A 30 -7.55 9.47 2.49
CA GLU A 30 -7.97 8.80 1.24
C GLU A 30 -7.13 9.30 0.06
N VAL A 31 -6.70 8.38 -0.80
CA VAL A 31 -5.89 8.69 -2.00
C VAL A 31 -6.68 8.38 -3.26
N TYR A 32 -7.35 7.24 -3.29
CA TYR A 32 -8.06 6.78 -4.47
C TYR A 32 -9.24 5.91 -4.07
N ARG A 33 -10.34 6.06 -4.78
CA ARG A 33 -11.53 5.25 -4.57
C ARG A 33 -12.24 5.01 -5.87
N GLU A 34 -12.49 3.74 -6.14
CA GLU A 34 -13.38 3.23 -7.18
C GLU A 34 -14.14 2.03 -6.60
N THR A 35 -15.06 1.44 -7.36
CA THR A 35 -15.87 0.29 -6.95
C THR A 35 -15.02 -0.89 -6.44
N ALA A 36 -13.91 -1.19 -7.12
CA ALA A 36 -13.08 -2.36 -6.82
C ALA A 36 -11.79 -2.03 -6.05
N ILE A 37 -11.28 -0.81 -6.18
CA ILE A 37 -9.98 -0.42 -5.63
C ILE A 37 -10.15 0.71 -4.61
N TYR A 38 -9.55 0.52 -3.44
CA TYR A 38 -9.46 1.55 -2.43
C TYR A 38 -8.00 1.76 -2.03
N ALA A 39 -7.54 3.00 -2.04
CA ALA A 39 -6.21 3.36 -1.58
C ALA A 39 -6.27 4.49 -0.56
N TYR A 40 -5.51 4.34 0.50
CA TYR A 40 -5.37 5.35 1.55
C TYR A 40 -3.93 5.39 2.05
N ARG A 41 -3.58 6.51 2.66
CA ARG A 41 -2.30 6.71 3.33
C ARG A 41 -2.48 6.78 4.83
N ARG A 42 -1.45 6.36 5.53
CA ARG A 42 -1.26 6.62 6.96
C ARG A 42 -0.05 7.53 7.11
N VAL A 43 -0.21 8.66 7.78
CA VAL A 43 0.80 9.73 7.84
C VAL A 43 1.06 10.13 9.29
N TYR A 44 2.32 10.16 9.71
CA TYR A 44 2.74 10.65 11.02
C TYR A 44 4.09 11.37 10.92
N GLY A 45 4.07 12.70 10.95
CA GLY A 45 5.24 13.51 10.62
C GLY A 45 5.69 13.24 9.18
N GLU A 46 6.97 12.93 9.01
CA GLU A 46 7.55 12.57 7.70
C GLU A 46 7.27 11.11 7.29
N ASN A 47 6.82 10.27 8.23
CA ASN A 47 6.55 8.86 7.96
C ASN A 47 5.21 8.71 7.25
N GLN A 48 5.22 7.94 6.16
CA GLN A 48 4.04 7.65 5.39
C GLN A 48 4.05 6.24 4.83
N THR A 49 2.89 5.60 4.88
CA THR A 49 2.61 4.30 4.27
C THR A 49 1.39 4.44 3.37
N LEU A 50 1.47 3.93 2.15
CA LEU A 50 0.35 3.78 1.21
C LEU A 50 -0.19 2.36 1.30
N VAL A 51 -1.51 2.22 1.45
CA VAL A 51 -2.21 0.94 1.40
C VAL A 51 -3.11 0.95 0.18
N VAL A 52 -3.07 -0.10 -0.62
CA VAL A 52 -3.93 -0.31 -1.78
C VAL A 52 -4.62 -1.66 -1.64
N LEU A 53 -5.95 -1.67 -1.75
CA LEU A 53 -6.80 -2.84 -1.57
C LEU A 53 -7.60 -3.09 -2.84
N ASN A 54 -7.61 -4.33 -3.31
CA ASN A 54 -8.51 -4.81 -4.34
C ASN A 54 -9.62 -5.65 -3.70
N ASN A 55 -10.87 -5.20 -3.79
CA ASN A 55 -12.04 -5.93 -3.32
C ASN A 55 -12.72 -6.76 -4.42
N SER A 56 -12.22 -6.70 -5.66
CA SER A 56 -12.73 -7.50 -6.78
C SER A 56 -12.34 -8.97 -6.66
N PRO A 57 -13.19 -9.92 -7.12
CA PRO A 57 -12.80 -11.31 -7.36
C PRO A 57 -11.88 -11.48 -8.58
N SER A 58 -11.54 -10.40 -9.29
CA SER A 58 -10.62 -10.39 -10.43
C SER A 58 -9.39 -9.51 -10.17
N GLN A 59 -8.31 -9.76 -10.91
CA GLN A 59 -7.13 -8.89 -10.91
C GLN A 59 -7.53 -7.48 -11.37
N GLN A 60 -6.95 -6.47 -10.73
CA GLN A 60 -7.14 -5.07 -11.11
C GLN A 60 -5.78 -4.41 -11.33
N SER A 61 -5.65 -3.66 -12.43
CA SER A 61 -4.55 -2.73 -12.67
C SER A 61 -5.10 -1.32 -12.70
N ARG A 62 -4.46 -0.39 -11.97
CA ARG A 62 -4.85 1.03 -11.91
C ARG A 62 -3.64 1.94 -11.92
N THR A 63 -3.79 3.07 -12.60
CA THR A 63 -2.93 4.24 -12.41
C THR A 63 -3.55 5.10 -11.34
N ILE A 64 -2.82 5.35 -10.26
CA ILE A 64 -3.27 6.15 -9.13
C ILE A 64 -2.41 7.41 -9.05
N THR A 65 -3.03 8.58 -9.11
CA THR A 65 -2.36 9.86 -8.81
C THR A 65 -2.17 10.00 -7.31
N LEU A 66 -0.94 10.22 -6.88
CA LEU A 66 -0.60 10.39 -5.48
C LEU A 66 -0.67 11.87 -5.06
N PRO A 67 -1.00 12.15 -3.79
CA PRO A 67 -0.88 13.51 -3.24
C PRO A 67 0.58 13.94 -3.13
N ASP A 68 0.80 15.26 -3.09
CA ASP A 68 2.08 15.98 -3.17
C ASP A 68 3.23 15.48 -2.28
N SER A 69 2.91 14.80 -1.19
CA SER A 69 3.85 14.23 -0.23
C SER A 69 4.73 13.09 -0.75
N PHE A 70 4.42 12.51 -1.91
CA PHE A 70 5.29 11.54 -2.57
C PHE A 70 5.98 12.24 -3.75
N ALA A 71 7.26 12.60 -3.57
CA ALA A 71 8.02 13.26 -4.62
C ALA A 71 8.23 12.32 -5.83
N PRO A 72 8.19 12.84 -7.07
CA PRO A 72 8.63 12.09 -8.25
C PRO A 72 9.98 11.41 -8.06
N GLY A 73 10.12 10.19 -8.56
CA GLY A 73 11.31 9.36 -8.40
C GLY A 73 11.41 8.64 -7.05
N THR A 74 10.50 8.90 -6.10
CA THR A 74 10.45 8.11 -4.85
C THR A 74 10.17 6.64 -5.18
N VAL A 75 11.00 5.75 -4.65
CA VAL A 75 10.78 4.30 -4.74
C VAL A 75 10.04 3.84 -3.49
N LEU A 76 8.90 3.18 -3.67
CA LEU A 76 8.12 2.56 -2.61
C LEU A 76 8.23 1.05 -2.71
N THR A 77 8.56 0.40 -1.59
CA THR A 77 8.69 -1.06 -1.50
C THR A 77 7.43 -1.66 -0.91
N ASN A 78 6.93 -2.76 -1.48
CA ASN A 78 5.82 -3.51 -0.91
C ASN A 78 6.29 -4.27 0.34
N LEU A 79 5.78 -3.91 1.50
CA LEU A 79 6.16 -4.52 2.78
C LEU A 79 5.63 -5.96 2.93
N LEU A 80 4.64 -6.35 2.13
CA LEU A 80 4.17 -7.74 2.04
C LEU A 80 5.01 -8.59 1.08
N ASN A 81 5.78 -7.98 0.18
CA ASN A 81 6.73 -8.64 -0.72
C ASN A 81 7.83 -7.67 -1.14
N THR A 82 9.00 -7.71 -0.48
CA THR A 82 10.04 -6.69 -0.62
C THR A 82 10.77 -6.70 -1.98
N GLU A 83 10.57 -7.75 -2.78
CA GLU A 83 11.05 -7.78 -4.16
C GLU A 83 10.21 -6.90 -5.09
N GLU A 84 8.96 -6.62 -4.70
CA GLU A 84 8.08 -5.74 -5.44
C GLU A 84 8.30 -4.28 -5.03
N ARG A 85 8.63 -3.45 -6.02
CA ARG A 85 8.84 -2.01 -5.86
C ARG A 85 8.09 -1.26 -6.95
N ILE A 86 7.62 -0.06 -6.61
CA ILE A 86 7.03 0.89 -7.55
C ILE A 86 7.75 2.22 -7.42
N THR A 87 7.86 2.94 -8.54
CA THR A 87 8.46 4.27 -8.59
C THR A 87 7.38 5.29 -8.88
N VAL A 88 7.38 6.39 -8.13
CA VAL A 88 6.48 7.52 -8.36
C VAL A 88 6.89 8.22 -9.64
N GLY A 89 5.97 8.30 -10.61
CA GLY A 89 6.16 8.96 -11.89
C GLY A 89 6.37 10.48 -11.76
N GLN A 90 6.82 11.10 -12.85
CA GLN A 90 7.01 12.56 -12.93
C GLN A 90 5.70 13.33 -12.74
N ASP A 91 4.59 12.74 -13.17
CA ASP A 91 3.23 13.21 -13.00
C ASP A 91 2.62 12.83 -11.63
N ARG A 92 3.44 12.33 -10.70
CA ARG A 92 3.05 11.80 -9.38
C ARG A 92 2.08 10.63 -9.45
N THR A 93 2.05 9.89 -10.56
CA THR A 93 1.26 8.67 -10.66
C THR A 93 2.08 7.43 -10.26
N ILE A 94 1.38 6.39 -9.83
CA ILE A 94 1.93 5.04 -9.70
C ILE A 94 1.04 4.07 -10.47
N GLN A 95 1.63 3.03 -11.03
CA GLN A 95 0.89 1.88 -11.53
C GLN A 95 0.90 0.77 -10.49
N VAL A 96 -0.28 0.26 -10.18
CA VAL A 96 -0.46 -0.85 -9.24
C VAL A 96 -1.26 -1.96 -9.90
N THR A 97 -0.80 -3.20 -9.72
CA THR A 97 -1.52 -4.41 -10.12
C THR A 97 -1.72 -5.27 -8.89
N LEU A 98 -2.98 -5.63 -8.62
CA LEU A 98 -3.37 -6.43 -7.46
C LEU A 98 -4.16 -7.66 -7.92
N ALA A 99 -3.79 -8.83 -7.42
CA ALA A 99 -4.52 -10.07 -7.59
C ALA A 99 -5.94 -9.97 -6.97
N PRO A 100 -6.85 -10.93 -7.27
CA PRO A 100 -8.15 -11.00 -6.62
C PRO A 100 -8.05 -10.94 -5.10
N ARG A 101 -8.78 -10.03 -4.46
CA ARG A 101 -8.83 -9.88 -2.99
C ARG A 101 -7.45 -9.66 -2.33
N GLU A 102 -6.50 -9.07 -3.04
CA GLU A 102 -5.17 -8.75 -2.53
C GLU A 102 -5.13 -7.33 -1.94
N GLY A 103 -4.29 -7.14 -0.93
CA GLY A 103 -3.86 -5.84 -0.46
C GLY A 103 -2.33 -5.70 -0.58
N LYS A 104 -1.87 -4.51 -0.92
CA LYS A 104 -0.44 -4.16 -0.93
C LYS A 104 -0.18 -2.96 -0.02
N ILE A 105 0.95 -2.99 0.66
CA ILE A 105 1.35 -1.96 1.62
C ILE A 105 2.70 -1.42 1.16
N TYR A 106 2.74 -0.20 0.66
CA TYR A 106 3.93 0.42 0.12
C TYR A 106 4.47 1.49 1.05
N ALA A 107 5.78 1.51 1.24
CA ALA A 107 6.43 2.60 1.94
C ALA A 107 7.90 2.73 1.52
N LYS A 108 8.51 3.86 1.87
CA LYS A 108 9.96 4.04 1.77
C LYS A 108 10.64 3.15 2.83
N LEU A 109 11.71 2.48 2.45
CA LEU A 109 12.62 1.77 3.35
C LEU A 109 13.72 2.71 3.83
#